data_AF-A0A8T5PSU5-F1
#
_entry.id   AF-A0A8T5PSU5-F1
#
_cell.length_a   1.000
_cell.length_b   1.000
_cell.length_c   1.000
_cell.angle_alpha   90.00
_cell.angle_beta   90.00
_cell.angle_gamma   90.00
#
_symmetry.space_group_name_H-M   'P 1'
#
loop_
_entity.id
_entity.type
_entity.pdbx_description
1 polymer ?
#
loop_
_entity_poly.entity_id
_entity_poly.type
_entity_poly.pdbx_seq_one_letter_code
_entity_poly.pdbx_strand_id
1 'polypeptide(L)'
;MGKISLVSAKYIINATIEIDGVVERPDVIGAIFGQTEGLLGSDLELRELQRSGRIGRIEVNVDTRSGKTKGDIIIPSSLDKAETSI
;
A
#
# COMPACT_ATOMS: atom_id res chain seq x y z
N MET A 1 -7.16 -18.73 -14.65
CA MET A 1 -6.38 -17.50 -14.40
C MET A 1 -7.38 -16.42 -14.01
N GLY A 2 -7.74 -16.39 -12.73
CA GLY A 2 -8.83 -15.53 -12.25
C GLY A 2 -8.44 -14.07 -12.38
N LYS A 3 -9.19 -13.30 -13.18
CA LYS A 3 -9.13 -11.85 -13.15
C LYS A 3 -9.51 -11.45 -11.73
N ILE A 4 -8.53 -10.97 -10.97
CA ILE A 4 -8.76 -10.37 -9.65
C ILE A 4 -9.76 -9.25 -9.92
N SER A 5 -10.98 -9.39 -9.39
CA SER A 5 -12.02 -8.37 -9.56
C SER A 5 -11.43 -7.04 -9.11
N LEU A 6 -11.21 -6.17 -10.08
CA LEU A 6 -10.91 -4.77 -9.83
C LEU A 6 -12.14 -4.25 -9.08
N VAL A 7 -11.99 -4.05 -7.78
CA VAL A 7 -12.66 -2.94 -7.12
C VAL A 7 -12.46 -1.77 -8.08
N SER A 8 -13.53 -1.23 -8.65
CA SER A 8 -13.43 -0.13 -9.62
C SER A 8 -12.82 1.06 -8.91
N ALA A 9 -11.49 1.17 -8.97
CA ALA A 9 -10.73 2.13 -8.20
C ALA A 9 -11.17 3.53 -8.61
N LYS A 10 -11.63 4.31 -7.62
CA LYS A 10 -11.97 5.72 -7.80
C LYS A 10 -10.69 6.57 -7.79
N TYR A 11 -9.70 6.16 -6.98
CA TYR A 11 -8.45 6.86 -6.77
C TYR A 11 -7.26 5.89 -6.76
N ILE A 12 -6.08 6.40 -7.11
CA ILE A 12 -4.82 5.67 -7.00
C ILE A 12 -3.92 6.46 -6.04
N ILE A 13 -3.58 5.86 -4.91
CA ILE A 13 -2.61 6.39 -3.96
C ILE A 13 -1.22 6.01 -4.49
N ASN A 14 -0.34 7.00 -4.63
CA ASN A 14 1.05 6.81 -5.02
C ASN A 14 1.94 7.33 -3.90
N ALA A 15 2.87 6.50 -3.45
CA ALA A 15 3.88 6.87 -2.46
C ALA A 15 5.25 6.36 -2.90
N THR A 16 6.31 7.01 -2.47
CA THR A 16 7.69 6.59 -2.71
C THR A 16 8.34 6.22 -1.39
N ILE A 17 9.32 5.31 -1.44
CA ILE A 17 10.12 4.92 -0.29
C ILE A 17 11.60 5.04 -0.64
N GLU A 18 12.37 5.45 0.36
CA GLU A 18 13.83 5.42 0.33
C GLU A 18 14.32 4.81 1.63
N ILE A 19 15.20 3.82 1.52
CA ILE A 19 15.67 3.02 2.65
C ILE A 19 17.18 2.89 2.56
N ASP A 20 17.86 3.21 3.66
CA ASP A 20 19.30 2.98 3.83
C ASP A 20 19.52 1.52 4.26
N GLY A 21 19.59 0.64 3.27
CA GLY A 21 19.78 -0.79 3.44
C GLY A 21 19.31 -1.57 2.22
N VAL A 22 19.53 -2.87 2.25
CA VAL A 22 18.95 -3.81 1.28
C VAL A 22 17.67 -4.36 1.90
N VAL A 23 16.54 -4.11 1.25
CA VAL A 23 15.25 -4.70 1.63
C VAL A 23 14.57 -5.33 0.44
N GLU A 24 13.67 -6.28 0.72
CA GLU A 24 12.82 -6.88 -0.29
C GLU A 24 11.37 -6.39 -0.17
N ARG A 25 10.60 -6.66 -1.21
CA ARG A 25 9.17 -6.31 -1.26
C ARG A 25 8.37 -6.76 -0.01
N PRO A 26 8.54 -7.98 0.54
CA PRO A 26 7.82 -8.40 1.74
C PRO A 26 8.13 -7.54 2.97
N ASP A 27 9.38 -7.08 3.13
CA ASP A 27 9.81 -6.24 4.25
C ASP A 27 9.09 -4.90 4.23
N VAL A 28 9.02 -4.28 3.05
CA VAL A 28 8.31 -3.02 2.83
C VAL A 28 6.82 -3.17 3.12
N ILE A 29 6.19 -4.24 2.61
CA ILE A 29 4.77 -4.52 2.88
C ILE A 29 4.54 -4.69 4.39
N GLY A 30 5.40 -5.45 5.07
CA GLY A 30 5.34 -5.63 6.51
C GLY A 30 5.47 -4.31 7.27
N ALA A 31 6.39 -3.45 6.85
CA ALA A 31 6.58 -2.13 7.43
C ALA A 31 5.37 -1.23 7.24
N ILE A 32 4.77 -1.18 6.03
CA ILE A 32 3.55 -0.38 5.78
C ILE A 32 2.41 -0.83 6.71
N PHE A 33 2.14 -2.12 6.80
CA PHE A 33 1.09 -2.62 7.68
C PHE A 33 1.42 -2.37 9.16
N GLY A 34 2.63 -2.68 9.59
CA GLY A 34 3.03 -2.50 10.99
C GLY A 34 3.06 -1.05 11.44
N GLN A 35 3.38 -0.10 10.55
CA GLN A 35 3.39 1.32 10.88
C GLN A 35 2.01 1.97 10.80
N THR A 36 1.08 1.43 10.01
CA THR A 36 -0.28 2.00 9.88
C THR A 36 -1.29 1.41 10.88
N GLU A 37 -0.97 0.25 11.45
CA GLU A 37 -1.82 -0.42 12.44
C GLU A 37 -2.11 0.50 13.63
N GLY A 38 -3.40 0.73 13.89
CA GLY A 38 -3.88 1.53 15.02
C GLY A 38 -3.81 3.06 14.85
N LEU A 39 -3.28 3.60 13.74
CA LEU A 39 -3.14 5.05 13.57
C LEU A 39 -4.46 5.77 13.22
N LEU A 40 -5.31 5.16 12.38
CA LEU A 40 -6.47 5.83 11.76
C LEU A 40 -7.82 5.25 12.21
N GLY A 41 -7.83 4.43 13.26
CA GLY A 41 -8.99 3.66 13.69
C GLY A 41 -9.23 2.41 12.84
N SER A 42 -10.14 1.54 13.30
CA SER A 42 -10.39 0.22 12.70
C SER A 42 -10.90 0.29 11.26
N ASP A 43 -11.68 1.31 10.92
CA ASP A 43 -12.37 1.40 9.63
C ASP A 43 -11.46 1.89 8.50
N LEU A 44 -10.32 2.51 8.85
CA LEU A 44 -9.29 2.99 7.93
C LEU A 44 -8.00 2.16 8.02
N GLU A 45 -8.04 1.03 8.72
CA GLU A 45 -6.90 0.12 8.75
C GLU A 45 -6.71 -0.57 7.40
N LEU A 46 -5.49 -0.54 6.85
CA LEU A 46 -5.20 -1.08 5.52
C LEU A 46 -5.58 -2.56 5.36
N ARG A 47 -5.41 -3.39 6.40
CA ARG A 47 -5.82 -4.81 6.35
C ARG A 47 -7.33 -4.95 6.20
N GLU A 48 -8.08 -4.19 6.97
CA GLU A 48 -9.54 -4.22 6.94
C GLU A 48 -10.08 -3.66 5.63
N LEU A 49 -9.52 -2.54 5.16
CA LEU A 49 -9.83 -1.95 3.87
C LEU A 49 -9.55 -2.93 2.72
N GLN A 50 -8.46 -3.69 2.77
CA GLN A 50 -8.14 -4.68 1.74
C GLN A 50 -9.08 -5.89 1.83
N ARG A 51 -9.40 -6.35 3.05
CA ARG A 51 -10.33 -7.47 3.30
C ARG A 51 -11.75 -7.14 2.85
N SER A 52 -12.21 -5.91 3.07
CA SER A 52 -13.52 -5.42 2.65
C SER A 52 -13.57 -5.04 1.17
N GLY A 53 -12.44 -5.09 0.45
CA GLY A 53 -12.34 -4.66 -0.95
C GLY A 53 -12.55 -3.16 -1.15
N ARG A 54 -12.29 -2.33 -0.13
CA ARG A 54 -12.32 -0.86 -0.26
C ARG A 54 -11.01 -0.32 -0.84
N ILE A 55 -9.92 -1.06 -0.65
CA ILE A 55 -8.67 -0.87 -1.40
C ILE A 55 -8.29 -2.15 -2.16
N GLY A 56 -7.54 -1.97 -3.24
CA GLY A 56 -6.98 -3.04 -4.05
C GLY A 56 -5.71 -3.64 -3.45
N ARG A 57 -4.99 -4.40 -4.26
CA ARG A 57 -3.69 -4.94 -3.89
C ARG A 57 -2.68 -3.80 -3.74
N ILE A 58 -1.96 -3.79 -2.62
CA ILE A 58 -0.80 -2.92 -2.43
C ILE A 58 0.32 -3.45 -3.32
N GLU A 59 0.64 -2.69 -4.35
CA GLU A 59 1.76 -2.95 -5.25
C GLU A 59 2.97 -2.18 -4.75
N VAL A 60 4.11 -2.87 -4.71
CA VAL A 60 5.36 -2.32 -4.21
C VAL A 60 6.44 -2.77 -5.17
N ASN A 61 7.10 -1.80 -5.78
CA ASN A 61 8.26 -2.00 -6.64
C ASN A 61 9.48 -1.49 -5.88
N VAL A 62 10.54 -2.27 -5.85
CA VAL A 62 11.80 -1.91 -5.18
C VAL A 62 12.97 -2.11 -6.13
N ASP A 63 13.89 -1.15 -6.15
CA ASP A 63 15.17 -1.22 -6.83
C ASP A 63 16.26 -0.90 -5.80
N THR A 64 17.18 -1.85 -5.62
CA THR A 64 18.27 -1.74 -4.64
C THR A 64 19.58 -1.55 -5.38
N ARG A 65 20.27 -0.42 -5.11
CA ARG A 65 21.59 -0.11 -5.67
C ARG A 65 22.50 0.46 -4.60
N SER A 66 23.74 0.01 -4.59
CA SER A 66 24.79 0.55 -3.71
C SER A 66 24.40 0.58 -2.22
N GLY A 67 23.68 -0.46 -1.76
CA GLY A 67 23.25 -0.57 -0.36
C GLY A 67 22.09 0.34 0.04
N LYS A 68 21.44 1.02 -0.91
CA LYS A 68 20.19 1.77 -0.71
C LYS A 68 19.08 1.17 -1.55
N THR A 69 17.87 1.13 -1.01
CA THR A 69 16.67 0.72 -1.74
C THR A 69 15.80 1.93 -1.99
N LYS A 70 15.35 2.10 -3.23
CA LYS A 70 14.26 3.01 -3.60
C LYS A 70 13.07 2.21 -4.08
N GLY A 71 11.87 2.73 -3.89
CA GLY A 71 10.69 2.05 -4.37
C GLY A 71 9.47 2.93 -4.53
N ASP A 72 8.49 2.37 -5.21
CA ASP A 72 7.19 2.98 -5.48
C ASP A 72 6.11 2.07 -4.91
N ILE A 73 5.14 2.67 -4.23
CA ILE A 73 3.97 2.02 -3.66
C ILE A 73 2.74 2.55 -4.41
N ILE A 74 1.92 1.64 -4.90
CA ILE A 74 0.67 1.95 -5.61
C ILE A 74 -0.47 1.21 -4.90
N ILE A 75 -1.49 1.96 -4.48
CA ILE A 75 -2.67 1.41 -3.81
C ILE A 75 -3.93 1.92 -4.51
N PRO A 76 -4.66 1.06 -5.23
CA PRO A 76 -5.98 1.41 -5.75
C PRO A 76 -6.98 1.56 -4.60
N SER A 77 -7.81 2.59 -4.62
CA SER A 77 -8.83 2.87 -3.60
C SER A 77 -10.19 3.15 -4.23
N SER A 78 -11.25 2.55 -3.69
CA SER A 78 -12.65 2.92 -3.99
C SER A 78 -13.31 3.75 -2.90
N LEU A 79 -12.54 4.19 -1.91
CA LEU A 79 -12.98 5.11 -0.87
C LEU A 79 -13.37 6.46 -1.47
N ASP A 80 -14.08 7.27 -0.70
CA ASP A 80 -14.35 8.64 -1.10
C ASP A 80 -13.09 9.51 -0.95
N LYS A 81 -13.10 10.69 -1.60
CA LYS A 81 -11.93 11.57 -1.67
C LYS A 81 -11.37 11.91 -0.29
N ALA A 82 -12.25 12.25 0.66
CA ALA A 82 -11.85 12.66 2.00
C ALA A 82 -11.13 11.52 2.73
N GLU A 83 -11.73 10.33 2.77
CA GLU A 83 -11.15 9.14 3.38
C GLU A 83 -9.83 8.71 2.72
N THR A 84 -9.72 8.83 1.39
CA THR A 84 -8.49 8.50 0.64
C THR A 84 -7.33 9.45 0.95
N SER A 85 -7.63 10.69 1.35
CA SER A 85 -6.63 11.76 1.55
C SER A 85 -6.16 11.93 2.99
N ILE A 86 -6.66 11.11 3.91
CA ILE A 86 -6.20 11.04 5.30
C ILE A 86 -4.88 10.27 5.34
#